data_AF-A0A1W1H4X0-F1
#
_entry.id   AF-A0A1W1H4X0-F1
#
_cell.length_a   1.000
_cell.length_b   1.000
_cell.length_c   1.000
_cell.angle_alpha   90.00
_cell.angle_beta   90.00
_cell.angle_gamma   90.00
#
_symmetry.space_group_name_H-M   'P 1'
#
loop_
_entity.id
_entity.type
_entity.pdbx_description
1 polymer ?
#
loop_
_entity_poly.entity_id
_entity_poly.type
_entity_poly.pdbx_seq_one_letter_code
_entity_poly.pdbx_strand_id
1 'polypeptide(L)'
;MLDRLFLLVINELSDAPHNDFVKCFSSRKRQRWHAFKRIIESGRQRISIAFLYFISGIIKLMNRREKESFIMEQQEITPDVVMEIGKELYEAMLDGLSLDDFMERFSAEEVLSRYEPEEVLSRYKPEVVLSRYKPEEVLSRYKPEDIEAYLQKLKNQKEN
;
A
#
# COMPACT_ATOMS: atom_id res chain seq x y z
N MET A 1 -13.96 0.45 37.98
CA MET A 1 -14.19 1.92 38.08
C MET A 1 -13.09 2.69 37.35
N LEU A 2 -11.82 2.29 37.50
CA LEU A 2 -10.66 2.86 36.79
C LEU A 2 -10.76 2.78 35.25
N ASP A 3 -11.25 1.68 34.67
CA ASP A 3 -11.34 1.52 33.20
C ASP A 3 -12.25 2.54 32.52
N ARG A 4 -13.34 2.93 33.18
CA ARG A 4 -14.26 3.96 32.67
C ARG A 4 -13.64 5.36 32.72
N LEU A 5 -12.85 5.65 33.76
CA LEU A 5 -12.12 6.91 33.90
C LEU A 5 -11.03 7.03 32.84
N PHE A 6 -10.27 5.96 32.57
CA PHE A 6 -9.22 5.96 31.57
C PHE A 6 -9.78 6.17 30.14
N LEU A 7 -10.91 5.53 29.81
CA LEU A 7 -11.59 5.73 28.53
C LEU A 7 -12.16 7.16 28.36
N LEU A 8 -12.61 7.78 29.46
CA LEU A 8 -13.05 9.17 29.44
C LEU A 8 -11.89 10.13 29.16
N VAL A 9 -10.73 9.92 29.80
CA VAL A 9 -9.53 10.76 29.58
C VAL A 9 -9.02 10.66 28.13
N ILE A 10 -9.03 9.47 27.53
CA ILE A 10 -8.60 9.29 26.13
C ILE A 10 -9.48 10.08 25.15
N ASN A 11 -10.78 10.20 25.42
CA ASN A 11 -11.70 10.93 24.54
C ASN A 11 -11.47 12.45 24.52
N GLU A 12 -10.86 12.98 25.58
CA GLU A 12 -10.61 14.41 25.78
C GLU A 12 -9.20 14.82 25.32
N LEU A 13 -8.37 13.88 24.85
CA LEU A 13 -7.09 14.18 24.22
C LEU A 13 -7.29 15.03 22.96
N SER A 14 -6.43 16.01 22.75
CA SER A 14 -6.43 16.83 21.53
C SER A 14 -6.11 16.00 20.27
N ASP A 15 -6.52 16.48 19.10
CA ASP A 15 -6.24 15.84 17.80
C ASP A 15 -4.78 16.05 17.33
N ALA A 16 -3.81 16.14 18.24
CA ALA A 16 -2.40 16.22 17.86
C ALA A 16 -1.88 14.86 17.32
N PRO A 17 -0.98 14.83 16.32
CA PRO A 17 -0.51 13.58 15.69
C PRO A 17 0.07 12.54 16.67
N HIS A 18 0.77 12.99 17.71
CA HIS A 18 1.35 12.09 18.72
C HIS A 18 0.28 11.39 19.59
N ASN A 19 -0.95 11.91 19.63
CA ASN A 19 -2.07 11.31 20.36
C ASN A 19 -2.82 10.26 19.54
N ASP A 20 -2.63 10.20 18.23
CA ASP A 20 -3.44 9.34 17.35
C ASP A 20 -3.38 7.87 17.78
N PHE A 21 -2.21 7.37 18.18
CA PHE A 21 -2.06 6.00 18.71
C PHE A 21 -2.98 5.71 19.90
N VAL A 22 -3.00 6.61 20.89
CA VAL A 22 -3.84 6.43 22.09
C VAL A 22 -5.31 6.65 21.74
N LYS A 23 -5.62 7.61 20.86
CA LYS A 23 -6.99 7.92 20.43
C LYS A 23 -7.63 6.82 19.59
N CYS A 24 -6.86 5.92 18.98
CA CYS A 24 -7.39 4.68 18.40
C CYS A 24 -8.14 3.81 19.42
N PHE A 25 -7.85 3.95 20.71
CA PHE A 25 -8.54 3.21 21.77
C PHE A 25 -9.71 3.99 22.40
N SER A 26 -10.07 5.15 21.83
CA SER A 26 -11.21 5.96 22.26
C SER A 26 -12.49 5.12 22.33
N SER A 27 -13.32 5.36 23.35
CA SER A 27 -14.65 4.73 23.43
C SER A 27 -15.62 5.29 22.39
N ARG A 28 -15.34 6.48 21.84
CA ARG A 28 -16.14 7.10 20.77
C ARG A 28 -15.68 6.56 19.41
N LYS A 29 -16.53 5.76 18.76
CA LYS A 29 -16.29 5.15 17.44
C LYS A 29 -15.74 6.13 16.40
N ARG A 30 -16.30 7.35 16.32
CA ARG A 30 -15.87 8.38 15.36
C ARG A 30 -14.43 8.86 15.61
N GLN A 31 -14.06 9.10 16.88
CA GLN A 31 -12.71 9.53 17.25
C GLN A 31 -11.69 8.43 16.98
N ARG A 32 -12.04 7.18 17.32
CA ARG A 32 -11.23 5.99 17.02
C ARG A 32 -10.94 5.84 15.53
N TRP A 33 -11.96 5.94 14.68
CA TRP A 33 -11.78 5.86 13.23
C TRP A 33 -10.97 7.02 12.66
N HIS A 34 -11.17 8.23 13.17
CA HIS A 34 -10.41 9.40 12.74
C HIS A 34 -8.91 9.25 13.06
N ALA A 35 -8.59 8.85 14.30
CA ALA A 35 -7.21 8.61 14.72
C ALA A 35 -6.58 7.46 13.91
N PHE A 36 -7.32 6.37 13.68
CA PHE A 36 -6.85 5.24 12.88
C PHE A 36 -6.50 5.62 11.44
N LYS A 37 -7.37 6.40 10.77
CA LYS A 37 -7.09 6.94 9.44
C LYS A 37 -5.79 7.73 9.42
N ARG A 38 -5.58 8.61 10.40
CA ARG A 38 -4.36 9.42 10.52
C ARG A 38 -3.12 8.57 10.79
N ILE A 39 -3.21 7.48 11.55
CA ILE A 39 -2.08 6.53 11.71
C ILE A 39 -1.73 5.88 10.38
N ILE A 40 -2.73 5.46 9.60
CA ILE A 40 -2.48 4.87 8.27
C ILE A 40 -1.86 5.92 7.32
N GLU A 41 -2.39 7.13 7.32
CA GLU A 41 -1.92 8.25 6.49
C GLU A 41 -0.52 8.72 6.89
N SER A 42 -0.18 8.69 8.18
CA SER A 42 1.14 9.09 8.71
C SER A 42 2.17 7.96 8.77
N GLY A 43 1.74 6.69 8.73
CA GLY A 43 2.59 5.50 8.84
C GLY A 43 3.54 5.27 7.68
N ARG A 44 3.46 6.11 6.64
CA ARG A 44 4.10 5.94 5.33
C ARG A 44 5.63 5.87 5.31
N GLN A 45 6.31 6.33 6.36
CA GLN A 45 7.78 6.32 6.40
C GLN A 45 8.38 5.73 7.69
N ARG A 46 7.56 5.40 8.70
CA ARG A 46 8.07 5.05 10.04
C ARG A 46 7.37 3.87 10.72
N ILE A 47 6.27 3.37 10.17
CA ILE A 47 5.47 2.32 10.80
C ILE A 47 5.60 1.04 9.97
N SER A 48 5.92 -0.07 10.64
CA SER A 48 6.01 -1.36 9.96
C SER A 48 4.64 -1.85 9.50
N ILE A 49 4.60 -2.57 8.38
CA ILE A 49 3.37 -3.16 7.88
C ILE A 49 2.74 -4.12 8.90
N ALA A 50 3.57 -4.83 9.68
CA ALA A 50 3.12 -5.69 10.76
C ALA A 50 2.35 -4.91 11.84
N PHE A 51 2.82 -3.72 12.20
CA PHE A 51 2.10 -2.86 13.15
C PHE A 51 0.77 -2.36 12.57
N LEU A 52 0.73 -2.03 11.27
CA LEU A 52 -0.50 -1.65 10.59
C LEU A 52 -1.53 -2.79 10.59
N TYR A 53 -1.10 -4.03 10.33
CA TYR A 53 -1.96 -5.21 10.47
C TYR A 53 -2.46 -5.34 11.90
N PHE A 54 -1.57 -5.32 12.89
CA PHE A 54 -1.97 -5.45 14.28
C PHE A 54 -3.03 -4.42 14.70
N ILE A 55 -2.79 -3.14 14.46
CA ILE A 55 -3.73 -2.08 14.83
C ILE A 55 -5.04 -2.17 14.04
N SER A 56 -4.98 -2.50 12.74
CA SER A 56 -6.20 -2.72 11.94
C SER A 56 -7.05 -3.86 12.51
N GLY A 57 -6.40 -4.95 12.95
CA GLY A 57 -7.05 -6.10 13.58
C GLY A 57 -7.77 -5.70 14.85
N ILE A 58 -7.08 -5.02 15.76
CA ILE A 58 -7.66 -4.52 17.02
C ILE A 58 -8.84 -3.58 16.74
N ILE A 59 -8.73 -2.66 15.78
CA ILE A 59 -9.82 -1.74 15.41
C ILE A 59 -11.04 -2.50 14.87
N LYS A 60 -10.85 -3.52 14.04
CA LYS A 60 -11.94 -4.38 13.55
C LYS A 60 -12.63 -5.08 14.71
N LEU A 61 -11.86 -5.65 15.65
CA LEU A 61 -12.37 -6.29 16.86
C LEU A 61 -13.19 -5.33 17.73
N MET A 62 -12.67 -4.13 18.00
CA MET A 62 -13.34 -3.12 18.84
C MET A 62 -14.62 -2.52 18.21
N ASN A 63 -14.81 -2.69 16.89
CA ASN A 63 -15.95 -2.17 16.15
C ASN A 63 -16.94 -3.25 15.72
N ARG A 64 -16.77 -4.50 16.18
CA ARG A 64 -17.64 -5.63 15.86
C ARG A 64 -19.10 -5.36 16.21
N ARG A 65 -20.00 -5.89 15.37
CA ARG A 65 -21.42 -6.01 15.72
C ARG A 65 -21.61 -7.24 16.61
N GLU A 66 -22.59 -7.22 17.51
CA GLU A 66 -22.86 -8.34 18.45
C GLU A 66 -22.98 -9.71 17.74
N LYS A 67 -23.55 -9.76 16.53
CA LYS A 67 -23.64 -10.99 15.72
C LYS A 67 -22.28 -11.54 15.24
N GLU A 68 -21.29 -10.67 14.99
CA GLU A 68 -19.94 -11.07 14.58
C GLU A 68 -19.11 -11.52 15.80
N SER A 69 -19.44 -11.01 16.99
CA SER A 69 -18.83 -11.45 18.25
C SER A 69 -19.19 -12.90 18.59
N PHE A 70 -20.45 -13.30 18.43
CA PHE A 70 -20.92 -14.67 18.71
C PHE A 70 -20.22 -15.76 17.86
N ILE A 71 -19.91 -15.47 16.59
CA ILE A 71 -19.25 -16.44 15.69
C ILE A 71 -17.78 -16.66 16.09
N MET A 72 -17.14 -15.66 16.69
CA MET A 72 -15.73 -15.66 17.05
C MET A 72 -15.48 -15.96 18.53
N GLU A 73 -16.51 -15.96 19.38
CA GLU A 73 -16.42 -16.37 20.80
C GLU A 73 -15.97 -17.83 20.97
N GLN A 74 -16.04 -18.64 19.91
CA GLN A 74 -15.54 -20.02 19.87
C GLN A 74 -14.02 -20.08 19.59
N GLN A 75 -13.39 -18.96 19.22
CA GLN A 75 -11.98 -18.88 18.84
C GLN A 75 -11.21 -18.01 19.83
N GLU A 76 -10.08 -18.53 20.32
CA GLU A 76 -9.20 -17.77 21.20
C GLU A 76 -8.58 -16.59 20.44
N ILE A 77 -8.69 -15.38 20.99
CA ILE A 77 -8.07 -14.18 20.38
C ILE A 77 -6.58 -14.21 20.69
N THR A 78 -5.80 -14.73 19.75
CA THR A 78 -4.34 -14.71 19.78
C THR A 78 -3.77 -13.56 18.95
N PRO A 79 -2.50 -13.17 19.14
CA PRO A 79 -1.86 -12.17 18.30
C PRO A 79 -1.92 -12.51 16.79
N ASP A 80 -1.76 -13.79 16.44
CA ASP A 80 -1.81 -14.24 15.04
C ASP A 80 -3.20 -14.02 14.42
N VAL A 81 -4.27 -14.35 15.15
CA VAL A 81 -5.65 -14.10 14.71
C VAL A 81 -5.90 -12.60 14.53
N VAL A 82 -5.37 -11.75 15.42
CA VAL A 82 -5.47 -10.28 15.27
C VAL A 82 -4.74 -9.81 14.00
N MET A 83 -3.57 -10.36 13.73
CA MET A 83 -2.77 -10.04 12.55
C MET A 83 -3.48 -10.42 11.25
N GLU A 84 -4.09 -11.60 11.19
CA GLU A 84 -4.85 -12.05 10.02
C GLU A 84 -6.07 -11.17 9.76
N ILE A 85 -6.88 -10.92 10.79
CA ILE A 85 -8.06 -10.04 10.72
C ILE A 85 -7.66 -8.63 10.25
N GLY A 86 -6.52 -8.16 10.74
CA GLY A 86 -5.98 -6.85 10.43
C GLY A 86 -5.41 -6.73 9.02
N LYS A 87 -4.73 -7.78 8.54
CA LYS A 87 -4.28 -7.89 7.15
C LYS A 87 -5.47 -7.81 6.20
N GLU A 88 -6.51 -8.60 6.42
CA GLU A 88 -7.73 -8.55 5.60
C GLU A 88 -8.35 -7.15 5.55
N LEU A 89 -8.46 -6.47 6.70
CA LEU A 89 -9.02 -5.12 6.75
C LEU A 89 -8.14 -4.12 5.99
N TYR A 90 -6.82 -4.21 6.18
CA TYR A 90 -5.87 -3.33 5.52
C TYR A 90 -5.88 -3.52 4.00
N GLU A 91 -5.91 -4.77 3.53
CA GLU A 91 -6.01 -5.11 2.11
C GLU A 91 -7.33 -4.63 1.52
N ALA A 92 -8.47 -4.88 2.17
CA ALA A 92 -9.77 -4.35 1.73
C ALA A 92 -9.80 -2.81 1.68
N MET A 93 -9.08 -2.14 2.58
CA MET A 93 -8.92 -0.68 2.55
C MET A 93 -8.05 -0.23 1.38
N LEU A 94 -7.02 -0.99 1.00
CA LEU A 94 -6.19 -0.72 -0.18
C LEU A 94 -6.97 -0.97 -1.48
N ASP A 95 -7.75 -2.04 -1.56
CA ASP A 95 -8.58 -2.36 -2.73
C ASP A 95 -9.66 -1.29 -2.98
N GLY A 96 -10.10 -0.62 -1.92
CA GLY A 96 -11.03 0.51 -2.01
C GLY A 96 -10.40 1.84 -2.43
N LEU A 97 -9.07 1.89 -2.64
CA LEU A 97 -8.40 3.10 -3.11
C LEU A 97 -8.58 3.27 -4.61
N SER A 98 -8.99 4.47 -5.01
CA SER A 98 -8.91 4.84 -6.41
C SER A 98 -7.45 4.94 -6.86
N LEU A 99 -7.20 4.79 -8.16
CA LEU A 99 -5.86 4.99 -8.72
C LEU A 99 -5.40 6.43 -8.48
N ASP A 100 -6.30 7.41 -8.54
CA ASP A 100 -6.00 8.81 -8.27
C ASP A 100 -5.57 9.02 -6.81
N ASP A 101 -6.32 8.45 -5.86
CA ASP A 101 -5.92 8.41 -4.45
C ASP A 101 -4.55 7.76 -4.27
N PHE A 102 -4.29 6.64 -4.97
CA PHE A 102 -3.02 5.94 -4.88
C PHE A 102 -1.87 6.78 -5.44
N MET A 103 -2.06 7.50 -6.54
CA MET A 103 -1.04 8.31 -7.21
C MET A 103 -0.81 9.68 -6.56
N GLU A 104 -1.83 10.28 -5.94
CA GLU A 104 -1.64 11.42 -5.02
C GLU A 104 -0.82 10.99 -3.80
N ARG A 105 -0.99 9.73 -3.43
CA ARG A 105 -0.34 9.15 -2.27
C ARG A 105 1.10 8.79 -2.61
N PHE A 106 1.37 8.00 -3.63
CA PHE A 106 2.70 7.46 -3.96
C PHE A 106 3.16 8.02 -5.30
N SER A 107 4.38 8.53 -5.36
CA SER A 107 4.94 8.93 -6.66
C SER A 107 5.21 7.68 -7.52
N ALA A 108 5.15 7.84 -8.84
CA ALA A 108 5.50 6.76 -9.76
C ALA A 108 6.92 6.26 -9.50
N GLU A 109 7.87 7.16 -9.21
CA GLU A 109 9.26 6.81 -8.87
C GLU A 109 9.36 6.00 -7.57
N GLU A 110 8.63 6.39 -6.52
CA GLU A 110 8.64 5.66 -5.23
C GLU A 110 8.14 4.23 -5.40
N VAL A 111 7.09 4.03 -6.21
CA VAL A 111 6.55 2.70 -6.49
C VAL A 111 7.52 1.89 -7.35
N LEU A 112 8.02 2.48 -8.43
CA LEU A 112 8.90 1.80 -9.38
C LEU A 112 10.27 1.47 -8.77
N SER A 113 10.74 2.22 -7.77
CA SER A 113 12.01 1.95 -7.07
C SER A 113 12.08 0.58 -6.38
N ARG A 114 10.93 -0.09 -6.21
CA ARG A 114 10.82 -1.41 -5.57
C ARG A 114 10.88 -2.57 -6.55
N TYR A 115 10.94 -2.28 -7.85
CA TYR A 115 10.93 -3.28 -8.91
C TYR A 115 12.19 -3.16 -9.75
N GLU A 116 12.70 -4.29 -10.21
CA GLU A 116 13.77 -4.28 -11.20
C GLU A 116 13.20 -3.80 -12.54
N PRO A 117 13.95 -2.98 -13.32
CA PRO A 117 13.47 -2.45 -14.59
C PRO A 117 12.97 -3.53 -15.57
N GLU A 118 13.63 -4.69 -15.56
CA GLU A 118 13.30 -5.84 -16.39
C GLU A 118 11.93 -6.44 -16.03
N GLU A 119 11.60 -6.53 -14.73
CA GLU A 119 10.30 -7.02 -14.25
C GLU A 119 9.17 -6.10 -14.70
N VAL A 120 9.39 -4.77 -14.61
CA VAL A 120 8.42 -3.77 -15.04
C VAL A 120 8.22 -3.85 -16.54
N LEU A 121 9.30 -3.84 -17.32
CA LEU A 121 9.24 -3.85 -18.78
C LEU A 121 8.65 -5.15 -19.33
N SER A 122 8.82 -6.29 -18.65
CA SER A 122 8.27 -7.58 -19.07
C SER A 122 6.74 -7.61 -19.22
N ARG A 123 6.05 -6.68 -18.52
CA ARG A 123 4.59 -6.55 -18.55
C ARG A 123 4.07 -5.75 -19.73
N TYR A 124 4.95 -5.11 -20.51
CA TYR A 124 4.59 -4.27 -21.63
C TYR A 124 5.10 -4.87 -22.94
N LYS A 125 4.30 -4.72 -24.00
CA LYS A 125 4.77 -5.03 -25.35
C LYS A 125 5.86 -4.03 -25.77
N PRO A 126 6.99 -4.47 -26.35
CA PRO A 126 8.08 -3.57 -26.74
C PRO A 126 7.63 -2.40 -27.63
N GLU A 127 6.66 -2.62 -28.52
CA GLU A 127 6.13 -1.60 -29.42
C GLU A 127 5.44 -0.46 -28.64
N VAL A 128 4.75 -0.79 -27.55
CA VAL A 128 4.06 0.22 -26.70
C VAL A 128 5.09 1.09 -25.98
N VAL A 129 6.16 0.48 -25.47
CA VAL A 129 7.22 1.21 -24.76
C VAL A 129 7.99 2.12 -25.74
N LEU A 130 8.42 1.56 -26.87
CA LEU A 130 9.20 2.29 -27.88
C LEU A 130 8.40 3.40 -28.56
N SER A 131 7.07 3.30 -28.64
CA SER A 131 6.22 4.35 -29.23
C SER A 131 6.31 5.71 -28.53
N ARG A 132 6.80 5.73 -27.28
CA ARG A 132 6.97 6.94 -26.47
C ARG A 132 8.27 7.67 -26.72
N TYR A 133 9.20 7.08 -27.47
CA TYR A 133 10.51 7.64 -27.76
C TYR A 133 10.62 7.99 -29.24
N LYS A 134 11.39 9.03 -29.55
CA LYS A 134 11.74 9.29 -30.95
C LYS A 134 12.75 8.24 -31.43
N PRO A 135 12.66 7.76 -32.69
CA PRO A 135 13.60 6.78 -33.21
C PRO A 135 15.07 7.18 -33.04
N GLU A 136 15.40 8.47 -33.21
CA GLU A 136 16.75 9.00 -33.05
C GLU A 136 17.27 8.88 -31.61
N GLU A 137 16.40 9.10 -30.61
CA GLU A 137 16.75 8.99 -29.19
C GLU A 137 17.09 7.55 -28.82
N VAL A 138 16.34 6.58 -29.33
CA VAL A 138 16.60 5.15 -29.12
C VAL A 138 17.91 4.75 -29.81
N LEU A 139 18.10 5.14 -31.07
CA LEU A 139 19.29 4.79 -31.85
C LEU A 139 20.57 5.38 -31.25
N SER A 140 20.50 6.57 -30.64
CA SER A 140 21.65 7.23 -29.99
C SER A 140 22.27 6.42 -28.84
N ARG A 141 21.55 5.42 -28.31
CA ARG A 141 22.02 4.53 -27.24
C ARG A 141 22.90 3.39 -27.74
N TYR A 142 22.95 3.16 -29.05
CA TYR A 142 23.72 2.10 -29.68
C TYR A 142 24.93 2.67 -30.40
N LYS A 143 26.00 1.87 -30.49
CA LYS A 143 27.17 2.26 -31.29
C LYS A 143 26.83 2.12 -32.78
N PRO A 144 27.33 3.02 -33.65
CA PRO A 144 27.08 2.94 -35.09
C PRO A 144 27.43 1.57 -35.69
N GLU A 145 28.53 0.95 -35.23
CA GLU A 145 29.00 -0.35 -35.72
C GLU A 145 28.00 -1.48 -35.43
N ASP A 146 27.34 -1.45 -34.27
CA ASP A 146 26.33 -2.45 -33.88
C ASP A 146 25.07 -2.33 -34.75
N ILE A 147 24.67 -1.09 -35.06
CA ILE A 147 23.53 -0.79 -35.95
C ILE A 147 23.84 -1.27 -37.37
N GLU A 148 25.02 -0.95 -37.89
CA GLU A 148 25.44 -1.38 -39.23
C GLU A 148 25.50 -2.90 -39.37
N ALA A 149 26.06 -3.60 -38.38
CA ALA A 149 26.11 -5.06 -38.36
C ALA A 149 24.70 -5.67 -38.39
N TYR A 150 23.75 -5.11 -37.64
CA TYR A 150 22.36 -5.56 -37.65
C TYR A 150 21.67 -5.30 -38.99
N LEU A 151 21.88 -4.12 -39.59
CA LEU A 151 21.33 -3.79 -40.91
C LEU A 151 21.85 -4.73 -42.00
N GLN A 152 23.13 -5.12 -41.95
CA GLN A 152 23.69 -6.09 -42.89
C GLN A 152 23.06 -7.48 -42.72
N LYS A 153 22.86 -7.93 -41.48
CA LYS A 153 22.15 -9.18 -41.21
C LYS A 153 20.73 -9.18 -41.81
N LEU A 154 19.99 -8.07 -41.68
CA LEU A 154 18.66 -7.94 -42.26
C LEU A 154 18.64 -7.95 -43.79
N LYS A 155 19.65 -7.35 -44.45
CA LYS A 155 19.79 -7.41 -45.91
C LYS A 155 20.00 -8.85 -46.38
N ASN A 156 20.93 -9.56 -45.75
CA ASN A 156 21.23 -10.96 -46.09
C ASN A 156 20.04 -11.92 -45.84
N GLN A 157 19.11 -11.55 -44.94
CA GLN A 157 17.88 -12.30 -44.68
C GLN A 157 16.77 -12.03 -45.70
N LYS A 158 16.80 -10.91 -46.43
CA LYS A 158 15.82 -10.57 -47.47
C LYS A 158 16.20 -11.09 -48.85
N GLU A 159 17.48 -11.43 -49.04
CA GLU A 159 18.03 -11.97 -50.29
C GLU A 159 17.97 -13.50 -50.37
N ASN A 160 17.54 -14.18 -49.29
CA ASN A 160 17.20 -15.61 -49.24
C ASN A 160 15.67 -15.78 -49.16
#